data_AF-A0A956AGN9-F1
#
_entry.id   AF-A0A956AGN9-F1
#
_cell.length_a   1.000
_cell.length_b   1.000
_cell.length_c   1.000
_cell.angle_alpha   90.00
_cell.angle_beta   90.00
_cell.angle_gamma   90.00
#
_symmetry.space_group_name_H-M   'P 1'
#
loop_
_entity.id
_entity.type
_entity.pdbx_description
1 polymer ?
#
loop_
_entity_poly.entity_id
_entity_poly.type
_entity_poly.pdbx_seq_one_letter_code
_entity_poly.pdbx_strand_id
1 'polypeptide(L)'
;AVVGGAVLLRGGGGSALPDYSLTSGAGDQTMRADPAPTVDRARYRPGSRVHLIARPAADVTGPVEARLFTRRDGKYTPLPAPLQVSATGAVRLDAVAGESLALPDGDADLVLLVRPVGLDATDDALLGADDPRPARRLVHPFHFSR
;
A
#
# COMPACT_ATOMS: atom_id res chain seq x y z
N ALA A 1 48.95 -8.18 16.10
CA ALA A 1 47.64 -8.75 16.48
C ALA A 1 46.59 -8.21 15.52
N VAL A 2 45.64 -9.05 15.15
CA VAL A 2 44.78 -8.95 13.96
C VAL A 2 43.84 -7.72 13.98
N VAL A 3 43.70 -7.12 12.80
CA VAL A 3 42.82 -5.99 12.44
C VAL A 3 41.35 -6.41 12.47
N GLY A 4 40.49 -5.65 13.14
CA GLY A 4 39.04 -5.84 13.12
C GLY A 4 38.34 -4.73 12.33
N GLY A 5 38.43 -4.78 11.01
CA GLY A 5 37.66 -3.88 10.14
C GLY A 5 36.18 -4.26 10.16
N ALA A 6 35.32 -3.37 10.64
CA ALA A 6 33.87 -3.53 10.51
C ALA A 6 33.48 -3.26 9.04
N VAL A 7 33.24 -4.34 8.30
CA VAL A 7 32.61 -4.26 6.98
C VAL A 7 31.12 -4.01 7.22
N LEU A 8 30.66 -2.79 6.99
CA LEU A 8 29.25 -2.50 6.76
C LEU A 8 28.88 -3.13 5.42
N LEU A 9 28.35 -4.36 5.45
CA LEU A 9 27.77 -5.00 4.28
C LEU A 9 26.53 -4.18 3.88
N ARG A 10 26.73 -3.25 2.95
CA ARG A 10 25.67 -2.59 2.19
C ARG A 10 25.07 -3.67 1.28
N GLY A 11 24.12 -4.44 1.81
CA GLY A 11 23.32 -5.41 1.07
C GLY A 11 22.33 -4.71 0.13
N GLY A 12 22.85 -3.95 -0.83
CA GLY A 12 22.09 -3.39 -1.93
C GLY A 12 21.74 -4.50 -2.90
N GLY A 13 20.49 -4.98 -2.84
CA GLY A 13 20.05 -6.06 -3.71
C GLY A 13 18.65 -6.56 -3.34
N GLY A 14 17.72 -5.65 -3.08
CA GLY A 14 16.31 -6.02 -3.02
C GLY A 14 15.90 -6.50 -4.41
N SER A 15 15.73 -7.82 -4.56
CA SER A 15 15.17 -8.41 -5.78
C SER A 15 13.87 -7.66 -6.12
N ALA A 16 13.67 -7.34 -7.41
CA ALA A 16 12.50 -6.61 -7.85
C ALA A 16 11.24 -7.32 -7.33
N LEU A 17 10.35 -6.57 -6.68
CA LEU A 17 9.12 -7.15 -6.17
C LEU A 17 8.30 -7.70 -7.36
N PRO A 18 7.61 -8.85 -7.18
CA PRO A 18 6.67 -9.35 -8.17
C PRO A 18 5.57 -8.33 -8.41
N ASP A 19 4.76 -8.55 -9.43
CA ASP A 19 3.57 -7.72 -9.65
C ASP A 19 2.58 -7.94 -8.51
N TYR A 20 1.87 -6.89 -8.11
CA TYR A 20 0.86 -6.95 -7.06
C TYR A 20 -0.51 -6.69 -7.66
N SER A 21 -1.48 -7.43 -7.16
CA SER A 21 -2.90 -7.15 -7.35
C SER A 21 -3.45 -6.46 -6.11
N LEU A 22 -4.31 -5.46 -6.28
CA LEU A 22 -5.02 -4.81 -5.18
C LEU A 22 -6.49 -5.18 -5.23
N THR A 23 -7.02 -5.63 -4.10
CA THR A 23 -8.44 -5.94 -3.93
C THR A 23 -8.99 -5.10 -2.78
N SER A 24 -10.24 -4.65 -2.91
CA SER A 24 -10.93 -3.90 -1.86
C SER A 24 -12.20 -4.64 -1.44
N GLY A 25 -12.44 -4.71 -0.14
CA GLY A 25 -13.71 -5.11 0.45
C GLY A 25 -14.44 -3.87 0.90
N ALA A 26 -15.50 -3.47 0.20
CA ALA A 26 -16.42 -2.44 0.67
C ALA A 26 -17.43 -3.06 1.65
N GLY A 27 -17.77 -2.32 2.71
CA GLY A 27 -18.77 -2.72 3.72
C GLY A 27 -20.11 -3.14 3.11
N ASP A 28 -20.74 -4.11 3.77
CA ASP A 28 -21.97 -4.83 3.42
C ASP A 28 -21.91 -5.77 2.21
N GLN A 29 -20.87 -6.62 2.11
CA GLN A 29 -21.03 -7.87 1.36
C GLN A 29 -21.82 -8.87 2.20
N THR A 30 -23.15 -8.74 2.15
CA THR A 30 -24.06 -9.80 2.53
C THR A 30 -23.76 -11.00 1.65
N MET A 31 -23.56 -12.15 2.28
CA MET A 31 -23.30 -13.44 1.69
C MET A 31 -24.16 -13.68 0.42
N ARG A 32 -23.48 -13.96 -0.71
CA ARG A 32 -23.98 -14.62 -1.95
C ARG A 32 -24.82 -13.76 -2.93
N ALA A 33 -24.18 -13.31 -4.03
CA ALA A 33 -24.59 -13.48 -5.43
C ALA A 33 -24.03 -12.35 -6.34
N ASP A 34 -23.58 -12.76 -7.53
CA ASP A 34 -23.14 -11.97 -8.70
C ASP A 34 -21.86 -11.11 -8.60
N PRO A 35 -21.07 -11.03 -9.69
CA PRO A 35 -19.91 -10.15 -9.77
C PRO A 35 -20.41 -8.71 -9.62
N ALA A 36 -20.02 -8.08 -8.49
CA ALA A 36 -20.35 -6.70 -8.24
C ALA A 36 -19.96 -5.84 -9.45
N PRO A 37 -20.79 -4.84 -9.84
CA PRO A 37 -20.39 -3.89 -10.86
C PRO A 37 -19.03 -3.33 -10.49
N THR A 38 -18.10 -3.29 -11.45
CA THR A 38 -16.78 -2.68 -11.27
C THR A 38 -17.02 -1.21 -10.93
N VAL A 39 -17.11 -0.90 -9.64
CA VAL A 39 -17.21 0.48 -9.21
C VAL A 39 -15.81 1.04 -9.41
N ASP A 40 -15.64 1.88 -10.44
CA ASP A 40 -14.36 2.52 -10.76
C ASP A 40 -13.79 3.35 -9.59
N ARG A 41 -14.60 3.63 -8.56
CA ARG A 41 -14.24 4.41 -7.37
C ARG A 41 -14.99 3.93 -6.13
N ALA A 42 -14.28 3.57 -5.07
CA ALA A 42 -14.91 3.23 -3.80
C ALA A 42 -15.57 4.46 -3.15
N ARG A 43 -16.71 4.28 -2.47
CA ARG A 43 -17.37 5.35 -1.71
C ARG A 43 -17.27 5.07 -0.23
N TYR A 44 -16.74 6.02 0.53
CA TYR A 44 -16.57 5.93 1.98
C TYR A 44 -17.30 7.08 2.69
N ARG A 45 -17.78 6.80 3.89
CA ARG A 45 -18.37 7.73 4.86
C ARG A 45 -17.75 7.52 6.23
N PRO A 46 -17.86 8.46 7.18
CA PRO A 46 -17.48 8.21 8.57
C PRO A 46 -18.06 6.88 9.08
N GLY A 47 -17.21 6.06 9.70
CA GLY A 47 -17.58 4.71 10.18
C GLY A 47 -17.51 3.60 9.12
N SER A 48 -17.24 3.93 7.85
CA SER A 48 -17.09 2.90 6.79
C SER A 48 -15.84 2.05 7.03
N ARG A 49 -15.97 0.73 6.87
CA ARG A 49 -14.81 -0.16 6.84
C ARG A 49 -14.04 -0.02 5.54
N VAL A 50 -12.74 0.19 5.65
CA VAL A 50 -11.77 0.23 4.56
C VAL A 50 -10.92 -1.02 4.68
N HIS A 51 -11.22 -2.02 3.85
CA HIS A 51 -10.46 -3.25 3.75
C HIS A 51 -9.74 -3.31 2.40
N LEU A 52 -8.42 -3.24 2.40
CA LEU A 52 -7.60 -3.42 1.20
C LEU A 52 -6.65 -4.60 1.40
N ILE A 53 -6.52 -5.45 0.39
CA ILE A 53 -5.53 -6.53 0.35
C ILE A 53 -4.73 -6.40 -0.93
N ALA A 54 -3.44 -6.12 -0.77
CA ALA A 54 -2.45 -6.18 -1.82
C ALA A 54 -1.76 -7.54 -1.80
N ARG A 55 -1.90 -8.32 -2.87
CA ARG A 55 -1.34 -9.66 -2.98
C ARG A 55 -0.30 -9.72 -4.09
N PRO A 56 0.92 -10.19 -3.80
CA PRO A 56 1.92 -10.40 -4.84
C PRO A 56 1.53 -11.60 -5.73
N ALA A 57 1.93 -11.57 -7.00
CA ALA A 57 1.70 -12.66 -7.95
C ALA A 57 2.55 -13.91 -7.66
N ALA A 58 3.62 -13.74 -6.88
CA ALA A 58 4.49 -14.81 -6.37
C ALA A 58 4.96 -14.44 -4.96
N ASP A 59 5.37 -15.44 -4.16
CA ASP A 59 5.89 -15.17 -2.82
C ASP A 59 7.12 -14.26 -2.88
N VAL A 60 7.14 -13.25 -2.01
CA VAL A 60 8.24 -12.29 -1.96
C VAL A 60 9.43 -12.90 -1.23
N THR A 61 10.62 -12.74 -1.82
CA THR A 61 11.87 -13.10 -1.17
C THR A 61 12.39 -11.92 -0.33
N GLY A 62 12.48 -12.13 0.98
CA GLY A 62 13.02 -11.15 1.92
C GLY A 62 11.96 -10.21 2.53
N PRO A 63 12.36 -9.40 3.52
CA PRO A 63 11.45 -8.51 4.22
C PRO A 63 10.98 -7.35 3.34
N VAL A 64 9.69 -7.00 3.44
CA VAL A 64 9.11 -5.82 2.79
C VAL A 64 8.48 -4.91 3.83
N GLU A 65 8.46 -3.62 3.52
CA GLU A 65 7.68 -2.62 4.24
C GLU A 65 6.61 -2.02 3.33
N ALA A 66 5.50 -1.61 3.93
CA ALA A 66 4.40 -0.97 3.22
C ALA A 66 4.03 0.34 3.89
N ARG A 67 3.72 1.35 3.07
CA ARG A 67 3.31 2.69 3.51
C ARG A 67 2.09 3.13 2.72
N LEU A 68 1.20 3.86 3.40
CA LEU A 68 -0.02 4.37 2.79
C LEU A 68 0.08 5.89 2.65
N PHE A 69 -0.40 6.37 1.51
CA PHE A 69 -0.48 7.79 1.19
C PHE A 69 -1.86 8.10 0.63
N THR A 70 -2.29 9.35 0.76
CA THR A 70 -3.36 9.90 -0.06
C THR A 70 -2.76 10.70 -1.20
N ARG A 71 -3.30 10.55 -2.40
CA ARG A 71 -2.99 11.41 -3.54
C ARG A 71 -4.21 12.27 -3.88
N ARG A 72 -4.02 13.60 -3.87
CA ARG A 72 -5.00 14.58 -4.33
C ARG A 72 -4.27 15.66 -5.12
N ASP A 73 -4.80 16.00 -6.30
CA ASP A 73 -4.22 17.02 -7.18
C ASP A 73 -2.72 16.82 -7.43
N GLY A 74 -2.32 15.56 -7.61
CA GLY A 74 -0.92 15.15 -7.81
C GLY A 74 -0.04 15.18 -6.56
N LYS A 75 -0.52 15.70 -5.42
CA LYS A 75 0.21 15.75 -4.17
C LYS A 75 0.00 14.50 -3.33
N TYR A 76 1.09 13.86 -2.94
CA TYR A 76 1.09 12.75 -1.99
C TYR A 76 1.19 13.28 -0.56
N THR A 77 0.37 12.74 0.34
CA THR A 77 0.44 13.01 1.78
C THR A 77 0.49 11.68 2.52
N PRO A 78 1.48 11.44 3.40
CA PRO A 78 1.54 10.24 4.20
C PRO A 78 0.27 10.08 5.04
N LEU A 79 -0.30 8.88 5.02
CA LEU A 79 -1.51 8.55 5.77
C LEU A 79 -1.19 7.42 6.76
N PRO A 80 -1.07 7.71 8.06
CA PRO A 80 -0.90 6.68 9.08
C PRO A 80 -2.05 5.68 9.04
N ALA A 81 -1.74 4.39 9.00
CA ALA A 81 -2.73 3.33 8.92
C ALA A 81 -2.19 2.02 9.53
N PRO A 82 -3.07 1.17 10.09
CA PRO A 82 -2.68 -0.12 10.65
C PRO A 82 -2.45 -1.14 9.53
N LEU A 83 -1.32 -1.05 8.85
CA LEU A 83 -0.93 -2.01 7.81
C LEU A 83 -0.34 -3.27 8.45
N GLN A 84 -0.73 -4.44 7.94
CA GLN A 84 -0.08 -5.71 8.27
C GLN A 84 0.60 -6.28 7.03
N VAL A 85 1.85 -6.71 7.18
CA VAL A 85 2.61 -7.40 6.15
C VAL A 85 2.75 -8.86 6.56
N SER A 86 2.38 -9.78 5.67
CA SER A 86 2.52 -11.22 5.87
C SER A 86 3.90 -11.72 5.47
N ALA A 87 4.25 -12.95 5.88
CA ALA A 87 5.51 -13.59 5.51
C ALA A 87 5.69 -13.81 4.00
N THR A 88 4.58 -13.92 3.24
CA THR A 88 4.61 -14.04 1.77
C THR A 88 4.69 -12.69 1.04
N GLY A 89 4.68 -11.58 1.78
CA GLY A 89 4.72 -10.22 1.24
C GLY A 89 3.35 -9.61 0.94
N ALA A 90 2.24 -10.34 1.16
CA ALA A 90 0.91 -9.73 1.07
C ALA A 90 0.72 -8.66 2.15
N VAL A 91 0.08 -7.55 1.78
CA VAL A 91 -0.19 -6.40 2.66
C VAL A 91 -1.68 -6.25 2.84
N ARG A 92 -2.12 -6.08 4.08
CA ARG A 92 -3.52 -5.83 4.44
C ARG A 92 -3.67 -4.49 5.17
N LEU A 93 -4.70 -3.75 4.78
CA LEU A 93 -5.25 -2.63 5.52
C LEU A 93 -6.64 -3.03 6.01
N ASP A 94 -6.88 -2.93 7.32
CA ASP A 94 -8.21 -3.04 7.91
C ASP A 94 -8.37 -1.85 8.86
N ALA A 95 -9.19 -0.87 8.45
CA ALA A 95 -9.38 0.36 9.20
C ALA A 95 -10.80 0.92 9.02
N VAL A 96 -11.14 1.91 9.83
CA VAL A 96 -12.44 2.60 9.82
C VAL A 96 -12.22 4.04 9.37
N ALA A 97 -12.88 4.42 8.28
CA ALA A 97 -12.78 5.76 7.71
C ALA A 97 -13.33 6.81 8.70
N GLY A 98 -12.54 7.85 8.95
CA GLY A 98 -12.85 8.89 9.92
C GLY A 98 -12.49 8.56 11.37
N GLU A 99 -12.05 7.34 11.66
CA GLU A 99 -11.60 6.91 13.00
C GLU A 99 -10.13 6.50 12.96
N SER A 100 -9.84 5.24 12.61
CA SER A 100 -8.47 4.72 12.50
C SER A 100 -7.80 5.04 11.17
N LEU A 101 -8.55 5.60 10.20
CA LEU A 101 -8.04 6.08 8.92
C LEU A 101 -8.63 7.45 8.59
N ALA A 102 -7.80 8.49 8.66
CA ALA A 102 -8.21 9.87 8.38
C ALA A 102 -8.25 10.14 6.85
N LEU A 103 -9.38 9.84 6.22
CA LEU A 103 -9.57 10.13 4.79
C LEU A 103 -9.92 11.61 4.55
N PRO A 104 -9.36 12.25 3.51
CA PRO A 104 -9.73 13.60 3.09
C PRO A 104 -11.09 13.62 2.39
N ASP A 105 -11.89 14.65 2.64
CA ASP A 105 -13.22 14.84 2.05
C ASP A 105 -13.15 15.07 0.54
N GLY A 106 -14.01 14.41 -0.23
CA GLY A 106 -14.08 14.47 -1.69
C GLY A 106 -13.30 13.35 -2.39
N ASP A 107 -12.99 13.57 -3.66
CA ASP A 107 -12.23 12.62 -4.46
C ASP A 107 -10.74 12.64 -4.11
N ALA A 108 -10.15 11.45 -4.04
CA ALA A 108 -8.72 11.24 -3.86
C ALA A 108 -8.38 9.77 -4.21
N ASP A 109 -7.09 9.45 -4.18
CA ASP A 109 -6.61 8.08 -4.27
C ASP A 109 -5.93 7.65 -2.98
N LEU A 110 -6.19 6.43 -2.53
CA LEU A 110 -5.33 5.74 -1.58
C LEU A 110 -4.20 5.07 -2.36
N VAL A 111 -2.97 5.37 -1.97
CA VAL A 111 -1.77 4.87 -2.64
C VAL A 111 -0.98 4.03 -1.65
N LEU A 112 -0.93 2.73 -1.91
CA LEU A 112 -0.13 1.78 -1.14
C LEU A 112 1.21 1.60 -1.84
N LEU A 113 2.29 1.99 -1.17
CA LEU A 113 3.66 1.79 -1.61
C LEU A 113 4.26 0.61 -0.85
N VAL A 114 4.63 -0.44 -1.57
CA VAL A 114 5.29 -1.64 -1.02
C VAL A 114 6.73 -1.68 -1.55
N ARG A 115 7.72 -1.84 -0.67
CA ARG A 115 9.13 -1.89 -1.07
C ARG A 115 9.94 -2.88 -0.25
N PRO A 116 11.05 -3.41 -0.79
CA PRO A 116 12.02 -4.16 0.00
C PRO A 116 12.58 -3.31 1.14
N VAL A 117 12.78 -3.93 2.31
CA VAL A 117 13.48 -3.26 3.42
C VAL A 117 14.94 -3.01 3.02
N GLY A 118 15.45 -1.82 3.34
CA GLY A 118 16.83 -1.42 3.01
C GLY A 118 17.01 -0.85 1.60
N LEU A 119 15.93 -0.66 0.84
CA LEU A 119 15.98 0.06 -0.43
C LEU A 119 16.40 1.52 -0.21
N ASP A 120 17.52 1.92 -0.81
CA ASP A 120 18.08 3.28 -0.74
C ASP A 120 17.38 4.22 -1.74
N ALA A 121 16.06 4.38 -1.57
CA ALA A 121 15.22 5.29 -2.35
C ALA A 121 14.17 5.95 -1.47
N THR A 122 13.98 7.27 -1.64
CA THR A 122 13.00 8.03 -0.88
C THR A 122 11.57 7.74 -1.35
N ASP A 123 10.59 7.92 -0.46
CA ASP A 123 9.17 7.73 -0.81
C ASP A 123 8.77 8.66 -1.96
N ASP A 124 9.21 9.91 -1.94
CA ASP A 124 8.91 10.88 -3.01
C ASP A 124 9.46 10.46 -4.37
N ALA A 125 10.68 9.90 -4.42
CA ALA A 125 11.27 9.41 -5.67
C ALA A 125 10.45 8.24 -6.23
N LEU A 126 10.02 7.32 -5.36
CA LEU A 126 9.20 6.17 -5.76
C LEU A 126 7.77 6.59 -6.15
N LEU A 127 7.18 7.57 -5.47
CA LEU A 127 5.84 8.07 -5.78
C LEU A 127 5.81 8.94 -7.04
N GLY A 128 6.93 9.58 -7.39
CA GLY A 128 7.09 10.36 -8.62
C GLY A 128 7.46 9.55 -9.86
N ALA A 129 7.98 8.33 -9.69
CA ALA A 129 8.37 7.49 -10.81
C ALA A 129 7.16 6.96 -11.62
N ASP A 130 7.33 6.84 -12.93
CA ASP A 130 6.35 6.17 -13.80
C ASP A 130 6.25 4.68 -13.45
N ASP A 131 7.40 4.02 -13.28
CA ASP A 131 7.51 2.64 -12.82
C ASP A 131 8.50 2.54 -11.64
N PRO A 132 8.01 2.47 -10.39
CA PRO A 132 8.84 2.58 -9.19
C PRO A 132 9.59 1.29 -8.83
N ARG A 133 10.10 0.53 -9.80
CA ARG A 133 10.88 -0.68 -9.53
C ARG A 133 12.18 -0.32 -8.78
N PRO A 134 12.57 -1.08 -7.75
CA PRO A 134 12.08 -2.40 -7.35
C PRO A 134 10.85 -2.41 -6.42
N ALA A 135 10.29 -1.25 -6.08
CA ALA A 135 9.07 -1.11 -5.30
C ALA A 135 7.79 -1.27 -6.17
N ARG A 136 6.63 -1.30 -5.51
CA ARG A 136 5.31 -1.36 -6.15
C ARG A 136 4.40 -0.29 -5.58
N ARG A 137 3.75 0.44 -6.48
CA ARG A 137 2.75 1.46 -6.18
C ARG A 137 1.40 0.97 -6.66
N LEU A 138 0.47 0.79 -5.72
CA LEU A 138 -0.91 0.37 -5.98
C LEU A 138 -1.85 1.53 -5.65
N VAL A 139 -2.84 1.75 -6.50
CA VAL A 139 -3.73 2.90 -6.43
C VAL A 139 -5.16 2.42 -6.26
N HIS A 140 -5.86 2.97 -5.28
CA HIS A 140 -7.27 2.71 -5.00
C HIS A 140 -8.05 4.02 -4.99
N PRO A 141 -8.73 4.37 -6.09
CA PRO A 141 -9.52 5.59 -6.16
C PRO A 141 -10.72 5.51 -5.21
N PHE A 142 -10.97 6.61 -4.49
CA PHE A 142 -12.12 6.72 -3.60
C PHE A 142 -12.78 8.11 -3.64
N HIS A 143 -13.99 8.15 -3.08
CA HIS A 143 -14.71 9.37 -2.72
C HIS A 143 -15.10 9.27 -1.25
N PHE A 144 -14.72 10.24 -0.42
CA PHE A 144 -15.12 10.31 0.97
C PHE A 144 -16.09 11.46 1.22
N SER A 145 -17.25 11.17 1.80
CA SER A 145 -18.26 12.18 2.17
C SER A 145 -18.54 12.11 3.67
N ARG A 146 -18.31 13.22 4.39
CA ARG A 146 -18.67 13.36 5.81
C ARG A 146 -20.16 13.58 6.02
#